data_AF-A0A914PNF6-F1
#
_entry.id   AF-A0A914PNF6-F1
#
_cell.length_a   1.000
_cell.length_b   1.000
_cell.length_c   1.000
_cell.angle_alpha   90.00
_cell.angle_beta   90.00
_cell.angle_gamma   90.00
#
_symmetry.space_group_name_H-M   'P 1'
#
loop_
_entity.id
_entity.type
_entity.pdbx_description
1 polymer ?
#
loop_
_entity_poly.entity_id
_entity_poly.type
_entity_poly.pdbx_seq_one_letter_code
_entity_poly.pdbx_strand_id
1 'polypeptide(L)'
;MRYTVSEIKKVPLGNVILNESQFDAFTYALESEIALIQGPPGTGKSFIGLQLAKFLLDENNWHQWNHHETPLLIVCYSNHALDQFLKGISHFTSERKIVRVGGGCQDRVLNKFMMHRWRKQFSDQQHGILIGHLKRLEEEIVKLRMFVKQLSSGLACREAMIL
;
A
#
# COMPACT_ATOMS: atom_id res chain seq x y z
N MET A 1 -19.39 -13.89 4.88
CA MET A 1 -19.37 -13.28 3.52
C MET A 1 -19.97 -14.25 2.54
N ARG A 2 -20.91 -13.85 1.68
CA ARG A 2 -21.41 -14.73 0.61
C ARG A 2 -21.53 -13.92 -0.66
N TYR A 3 -20.47 -13.90 -1.47
CA TYR A 3 -20.62 -13.55 -2.87
C TYR A 3 -21.55 -14.56 -3.51
N THR A 4 -22.50 -14.12 -4.32
CA THR A 4 -23.32 -15.03 -5.11
C THR A 4 -22.51 -15.52 -6.32
N VAL A 5 -22.71 -16.76 -6.76
CA VAL A 5 -22.09 -17.31 -7.99
C VAL A 5 -22.28 -16.37 -9.19
N SER A 6 -23.39 -15.63 -9.26
CA SER A 6 -23.67 -14.62 -10.28
C SER A 6 -22.76 -13.38 -10.24
N GLU A 7 -22.28 -12.99 -9.05
CA GLU A 7 -21.31 -11.89 -8.89
C GLU A 7 -19.91 -12.37 -9.25
N ILE A 8 -19.54 -13.59 -8.82
CA ILE A 8 -18.24 -14.21 -9.10
C ILE A 8 -18.04 -14.43 -10.61
N LYS A 9 -19.08 -14.89 -11.34
CA LYS A 9 -19.04 -15.08 -12.80
C LYS A 9 -18.88 -13.78 -13.59
N LYS A 10 -19.20 -12.62 -13.01
CA LYS A 10 -19.01 -11.31 -13.65
C LYS A 10 -17.64 -10.73 -13.39
N VAL A 11 -16.85 -11.29 -12.48
CA VAL A 11 -15.55 -10.72 -12.15
C VAL A 11 -14.57 -11.05 -13.28
N PRO A 12 -14.04 -10.03 -13.97
CA PRO A 12 -13.08 -10.26 -15.03
C PRO A 12 -11.76 -10.68 -14.38
N LEU A 13 -11.53 -11.99 -14.28
CA LEU A 13 -10.19 -12.54 -13.98
C LEU A 13 -9.17 -12.13 -15.07
N GLY A 14 -9.63 -11.53 -16.18
CA GLY A 14 -8.88 -11.13 -17.36
C GLY A 14 -8.88 -12.26 -18.39
N ASN A 15 -7.83 -12.36 -19.20
CA ASN A 15 -7.61 -13.48 -20.14
C ASN A 15 -7.24 -14.81 -19.45
N VAL A 16 -7.64 -15.00 -18.19
CA VAL A 16 -7.30 -16.17 -17.39
C VAL A 16 -8.41 -17.21 -17.56
N ILE A 17 -8.04 -18.37 -18.11
CA ILE A 17 -8.93 -19.52 -18.26
C ILE A 17 -8.65 -20.47 -17.09
N LEU A 18 -9.62 -20.60 -16.18
CA LEU A 18 -9.63 -21.64 -15.15
C LEU A 18 -10.29 -22.89 -15.74
N ASN A 19 -9.74 -24.06 -15.44
CA ASN A 19 -10.48 -25.30 -15.67
C ASN A 19 -11.57 -25.46 -14.60
N GLU A 20 -12.45 -26.45 -14.77
CA GLU A 20 -13.60 -26.68 -13.90
C GLU A 20 -13.21 -26.82 -12.42
N SER A 21 -12.23 -27.70 -12.11
CA SER A 21 -11.81 -27.91 -10.71
C SER A 21 -11.14 -26.69 -10.08
N GLN A 22 -10.42 -25.88 -10.86
CA GLN A 22 -9.84 -24.62 -10.39
C GLN A 22 -10.92 -23.57 -10.14
N PHE A 23 -11.95 -23.51 -10.99
CA PHE A 23 -13.08 -22.60 -10.84
C PHE A 23 -13.92 -22.96 -9.60
N ASP A 24 -14.15 -24.24 -9.36
CA ASP A 24 -14.83 -24.74 -8.17
C ASP A 24 -14.04 -24.40 -6.90
N ALA A 25 -12.72 -24.65 -6.90
CA ALA A 25 -11.86 -24.30 -5.76
C ALA A 25 -11.83 -22.80 -5.48
N PHE A 26 -11.80 -21.98 -6.54
CA PHE A 26 -11.84 -20.52 -6.43
C PHE A 26 -13.16 -20.03 -5.85
N THR A 27 -14.28 -20.52 -6.37
CA THR A 27 -15.63 -20.17 -5.91
C THR A 27 -15.83 -20.60 -4.46
N TYR A 28 -15.46 -21.84 -4.13
CA TYR A 28 -15.55 -22.37 -2.77
C TYR A 28 -14.77 -21.53 -1.76
N ALA A 29 -13.59 -21.02 -2.14
CA ALA A 29 -12.78 -20.15 -1.29
C ALA A 29 -13.37 -18.74 -1.07
N LEU A 30 -14.19 -18.22 -1.99
CA LEU A 30 -14.88 -16.93 -1.82
C LEU A 30 -16.17 -17.03 -1.01
N GLU A 31 -16.82 -18.19 -1.04
CA GLU A 31 -18.11 -18.42 -0.37
C GLU A 31 -17.96 -18.94 1.07
N SER A 32 -16.80 -19.50 1.39
CA SER A 32 -16.52 -20.14 2.68
C SER A 32 -15.67 -19.25 3.57
N GLU A 33 -15.97 -19.25 4.87
CA GLU A 33 -15.10 -18.61 5.86
C GLU A 33 -13.76 -19.34 6.00
N ILE A 34 -13.75 -20.65 5.76
CA ILE A 34 -12.56 -21.49 5.77
C ILE A 34 -12.63 -22.43 4.55
N ALA A 35 -11.56 -22.42 3.74
CA ALA A 35 -11.43 -23.31 2.59
C ALA A 35 -10.09 -24.05 2.61
N LEU A 36 -10.15 -25.35 2.32
CA LEU A 36 -8.97 -26.20 2.18
C LEU A 36 -8.85 -26.63 0.71
N ILE A 37 -7.91 -26.04 -0.01
CA ILE A 37 -7.63 -26.38 -1.41
C ILE A 37 -6.44 -27.33 -1.46
N GLN A 38 -6.68 -28.54 -1.96
CA GLN A 38 -5.66 -29.57 -2.13
C GLN A 38 -5.44 -29.91 -3.61
N GLY A 39 -4.25 -30.40 -3.93
CA GLY A 39 -3.96 -30.92 -5.25
C GLY A 39 -2.52 -31.40 -5.39
N PRO A 40 -2.23 -32.35 -6.31
CA PRO A 40 -0.87 -32.80 -6.65
C PRO A 40 0.09 -31.63 -6.97
N PRO A 41 1.43 -31.84 -6.93
CA PRO A 41 2.37 -30.84 -7.42
C PRO A 41 2.06 -30.46 -8.87
N GLY A 42 2.14 -29.17 -9.19
CA GLY A 42 1.85 -28.65 -10.54
C GLY A 42 0.37 -28.35 -10.86
N THR A 43 -0.59 -28.63 -9.98
CA THR A 43 -2.04 -28.39 -10.26
C THR A 43 -2.51 -26.94 -10.17
N GLY A 44 -1.59 -25.98 -10.11
CA GLY A 44 -1.97 -24.56 -10.12
C GLY A 44 -2.53 -24.02 -8.79
N LYS A 45 -2.24 -24.65 -7.64
CA LYS A 45 -2.64 -24.12 -6.31
C LYS A 45 -2.17 -22.68 -6.09
N SER A 46 -0.90 -22.39 -6.36
CA SER A 46 -0.36 -21.02 -6.27
C SER A 46 -1.03 -20.08 -7.25
N PHE A 47 -1.42 -20.59 -8.43
CA PHE A 47 -2.13 -19.81 -9.43
C PHE A 47 -3.55 -19.44 -8.99
N ILE A 48 -4.31 -20.39 -8.44
CA ILE A 48 -5.63 -20.10 -7.82
C ILE A 48 -5.47 -19.08 -6.70
N GLY A 49 -4.47 -19.27 -5.81
CA GLY A 49 -4.19 -18.32 -4.73
C GLY A 49 -3.90 -16.91 -5.25
N LEU A 50 -3.17 -16.77 -6.36
CA LEU A 50 -2.94 -15.47 -7.00
C LEU A 50 -4.21 -14.88 -7.59
N GLN A 51 -5.08 -15.68 -8.20
CA GLN A 51 -6.38 -15.21 -8.68
C GLN A 51 -7.26 -14.74 -7.52
N LEU A 52 -7.27 -15.47 -6.39
CA LEU A 52 -8.00 -15.07 -5.19
C LEU A 52 -7.46 -13.74 -4.64
N ALA A 53 -6.14 -13.62 -4.51
CA ALA A 53 -5.52 -12.37 -4.07
C ALA A 53 -5.86 -11.21 -5.02
N LYS A 54 -5.80 -11.44 -6.34
CA LYS A 54 -6.18 -10.44 -7.35
C LYS A 54 -7.64 -10.00 -7.21
N PHE A 55 -8.55 -10.96 -7.05
CA PHE A 55 -9.96 -10.69 -6.83
C PHE A 55 -10.20 -9.86 -5.57
N LEU A 56 -9.60 -10.27 -4.45
CA LEU A 56 -9.78 -9.62 -3.15
C LEU A 56 -9.14 -8.23 -3.12
N LEU A 57 -8.00 -8.04 -3.76
CA LEU A 57 -7.29 -6.76 -3.79
C LEU A 57 -7.82 -5.76 -4.85
N ASP A 58 -8.73 -6.19 -5.72
CA ASP A 58 -9.39 -5.31 -6.69
C ASP A 58 -10.22 -4.24 -5.96
N GLU A 59 -10.05 -2.96 -6.32
CA GLU A 59 -10.70 -1.84 -5.63
C GLU A 59 -12.24 -1.91 -5.70
N ASN A 60 -12.79 -2.52 -6.76
CA ASN A 60 -14.24 -2.71 -6.91
C ASN A 60 -14.78 -3.75 -5.92
N ASN A 61 -13.94 -4.71 -5.52
CA ASN A 61 -14.32 -5.80 -4.61
C ASN A 61 -13.91 -5.51 -3.16
N TRP A 62 -12.80 -4.79 -2.97
CA TRP A 62 -12.18 -4.53 -1.66
C TRP A 62 -13.19 -4.03 -0.63
N HIS A 63 -13.98 -3.00 -0.97
CA HIS A 63 -14.96 -2.43 -0.04
C HIS A 63 -16.19 -3.32 0.20
N GLN A 64 -16.48 -4.25 -0.73
CA GLN A 64 -17.58 -5.20 -0.56
C GLN A 64 -17.24 -6.22 0.52
N TRP A 65 -15.96 -6.62 0.60
CA TRP A 65 -15.55 -7.61 1.59
C TRP A 65 -14.84 -7.09 2.83
N ASN A 66 -14.27 -5.91 2.77
CA ASN A 66 -13.38 -5.41 3.80
C ASN A 66 -13.86 -4.10 4.40
N HIS A 67 -15.03 -4.15 5.08
CA HIS A 67 -15.64 -2.98 5.72
C HIS A 67 -14.75 -2.30 6.78
N HIS A 68 -13.77 -3.03 7.32
CA HIS A 68 -12.84 -2.54 8.34
C HIS A 68 -11.46 -2.17 7.79
N GLU A 69 -11.29 -2.17 6.46
CA GLU A 69 -10.02 -1.82 5.79
C GLU A 69 -8.80 -2.60 6.32
N THR A 70 -9.01 -3.87 6.66
CA THR A 70 -7.98 -4.74 7.23
C THR A 70 -7.05 -5.32 6.15
N PRO A 71 -5.74 -5.48 6.41
CA PRO A 71 -4.82 -6.00 5.39
C PRO A 71 -5.06 -7.49 5.09
N LEU A 72 -4.87 -7.89 3.83
CA LEU A 72 -4.81 -9.31 3.45
C LEU A 72 -3.50 -9.94 3.95
N LEU A 73 -3.60 -10.86 4.92
CA LEU A 73 -2.44 -11.57 5.46
C LEU A 73 -2.15 -12.84 4.66
N ILE A 74 -0.92 -12.94 4.15
CA ILE A 74 -0.43 -14.12 3.44
C ILE A 74 0.71 -14.74 4.24
N VAL A 75 0.58 -16.03 4.54
CA VAL A 75 1.57 -16.80 5.30
C VAL A 75 1.99 -18.01 4.47
N CYS A 76 3.29 -18.27 4.42
CA CYS A 76 3.85 -19.45 3.75
C CYS A 76 4.88 -20.12 4.67
N TYR A 77 5.04 -21.44 4.51
CA TYR A 77 6.02 -22.21 5.28
C TYR A 77 7.48 -21.81 4.97
N SER A 78 7.78 -21.46 3.71
CA SER A 78 9.12 -21.08 3.28
C SER A 78 9.17 -19.67 2.69
N ASN A 79 10.30 -18.99 2.88
CA ASN A 79 10.57 -17.70 2.26
C ASN A 79 10.48 -17.76 0.74
N HIS A 80 10.96 -18.86 0.13
CA HIS A 80 10.92 -19.01 -1.32
C HIS A 80 9.48 -19.04 -1.86
N ALA A 81 8.57 -19.76 -1.20
CA ALA A 81 7.16 -19.80 -1.59
C ALA A 81 6.50 -18.42 -1.42
N LEU A 82 6.76 -17.75 -0.29
CA LEU A 82 6.27 -16.39 -0.04
C LEU A 82 6.76 -15.41 -1.13
N ASP A 83 8.04 -15.47 -1.47
CA ASP A 83 8.66 -14.57 -2.43
C ASP A 83 8.07 -14.76 -3.83
N GLN A 84 7.90 -16.01 -4.28
CA GLN A 84 7.25 -16.29 -5.56
C GLN A 84 5.80 -15.80 -5.59
N PHE A 85 5.07 -15.97 -4.49
CA PHE A 85 3.70 -15.50 -4.39
C PHE A 85 3.61 -13.96 -4.42
N LEU A 86 4.46 -13.27 -3.66
CA LEU A 86 4.53 -11.81 -3.64
C LEU A 86 4.94 -11.21 -4.98
N LYS A 87 5.82 -11.87 -5.74
CA LYS A 87 6.12 -11.47 -7.13
C LYS A 87 4.86 -11.47 -7.98
N GLY A 88 4.06 -12.53 -7.91
CA GLY A 88 2.78 -12.61 -8.62
C GLY A 88 1.88 -11.42 -8.28
N ILE A 89 1.71 -11.11 -6.99
CA ILE A 89 0.91 -9.97 -6.53
C ILE A 89 1.43 -8.63 -7.03
N SER A 90 2.75 -8.44 -7.05
CA SER A 90 3.36 -7.18 -7.48
C SER A 90 3.06 -6.77 -8.93
N HIS A 91 2.54 -7.68 -9.76
CA HIS A 91 2.12 -7.38 -11.13
C HIS A 91 0.78 -6.64 -11.21
N PHE A 92 -0.06 -6.74 -10.18
CA PHE A 92 -1.41 -6.18 -10.18
C PHE A 92 -1.71 -5.31 -8.96
N THR A 93 -0.75 -5.11 -8.06
CA THR A 93 -0.89 -4.27 -6.88
C THR A 93 0.23 -3.25 -6.82
N SER A 94 -0.13 -1.99 -6.54
CA SER A 94 0.84 -0.90 -6.39
C SER A 94 1.85 -1.20 -5.29
N GLU A 95 3.10 -0.78 -5.50
CA GLU A 95 4.21 -1.09 -4.59
C GLU A 95 3.99 -0.59 -3.16
N ARG A 96 3.25 0.51 -3.01
CA ARG A 96 2.86 1.12 -1.73
C ARG A 96 1.67 0.43 -1.05
N LYS A 97 1.30 -0.79 -1.45
CA LYS A 97 0.26 -1.59 -0.79
C LYS A 97 0.76 -2.96 -0.34
N ILE A 98 2.04 -3.28 -0.53
CA ILE A 98 2.63 -4.58 -0.19
C ILE A 98 3.72 -4.42 0.88
N VAL A 99 3.58 -5.18 1.98
CA VAL A 99 4.59 -5.25 3.05
C VAL A 99 5.00 -6.72 3.24
N ARG A 100 6.30 -6.98 3.10
CA ARG A 100 6.93 -8.27 3.43
C ARG A 100 7.59 -8.19 4.80
N VAL A 101 7.24 -9.14 5.67
CA VAL A 101 7.76 -9.25 7.04
C VAL A 101 8.70 -10.45 7.13
N GLY A 102 9.81 -10.29 7.85
CA GLY A 102 10.84 -11.32 8.01
C GLY A 102 12.12 -11.07 7.20
N GLY A 103 13.16 -11.86 7.47
CA GLY A 103 14.47 -11.78 6.83
C GLY A 103 14.58 -12.62 5.55
N GLY A 104 15.81 -12.81 5.06
CA GLY A 104 16.13 -13.83 4.04
C GLY A 104 15.53 -13.62 2.65
N CYS A 105 15.10 -12.39 2.30
CA CYS A 105 14.76 -12.07 0.91
C CYS A 105 16.05 -12.05 0.09
N GLN A 106 16.16 -12.94 -0.89
CA GLN A 106 17.26 -12.90 -1.87
C GLN A 106 16.84 -12.17 -3.14
N ASP A 107 15.54 -11.94 -3.32
CA ASP A 107 15.01 -11.32 -4.52
C ASP A 107 15.13 -9.79 -4.49
N ARG A 108 15.80 -9.23 -5.50
CA ARG A 108 16.01 -7.79 -5.62
C ARG A 108 14.73 -7.02 -5.87
N VAL A 109 13.77 -7.58 -6.58
CA VAL A 109 12.48 -6.94 -6.88
C VAL A 109 11.67 -6.77 -5.60
N LEU A 110 11.71 -7.77 -4.72
CA LEU A 110 10.94 -7.78 -3.47
C LEU A 110 11.58 -6.97 -2.33
N ASN A 111 12.87 -6.61 -2.45
CA ASN A 111 13.56 -5.82 -1.44
C ASN A 111 12.86 -4.50 -1.12
N LYS A 112 12.15 -3.90 -2.09
CA LYS A 112 11.37 -2.67 -1.89
C LYS A 112 10.14 -2.87 -0.99
N PHE A 113 9.61 -4.08 -0.90
CA PHE A 113 8.44 -4.41 -0.06
C PHE A 113 8.81 -4.70 1.39
N MET A 114 10.10 -4.79 1.73
CA MET A 114 10.54 -5.14 3.08
C MET A 114 10.08 -4.09 4.10
N MET A 115 9.55 -4.53 5.24
CA MET A 115 9.03 -3.65 6.29
C MET A 115 10.02 -2.56 6.75
N HIS A 116 11.32 -2.84 6.81
CA HIS A 116 12.31 -1.84 7.21
C HIS A 116 12.43 -0.68 6.21
N ARG A 117 12.19 -0.93 4.91
CA ARG A 117 12.15 0.11 3.87
C ARG A 117 10.91 0.99 4.03
N TRP A 118 9.77 0.35 4.31
CA TRP A 118 8.52 1.03 4.63
C TRP A 118 8.67 1.98 5.83
N ARG A 119 9.27 1.51 6.93
CA ARG A 119 9.52 2.38 8.11
C ARG A 119 10.40 3.58 7.77
N LYS A 120 11.47 3.36 7.00
CA LYS A 120 12.37 4.44 6.59
C LYS A 120 11.64 5.46 5.72
N GLN A 121 10.88 5.01 4.73
CA GLN A 121 10.10 5.88 3.85
C GLN A 121 9.06 6.69 4.62
N PHE A 122 8.38 6.09 5.60
CA PHE A 122 7.45 6.79 6.47
C PHE A 122 8.15 7.86 7.32
N SER A 123 9.30 7.53 7.92
CA SER A 123 10.10 8.48 8.69
C SER A 123 10.61 9.65 7.85
N ASP A 124 11.10 9.36 6.64
CA ASP A 124 11.63 10.35 5.70
C ASP A 124 10.52 11.29 5.21
N GLN A 125 9.31 10.76 4.94
CA GLN A 125 8.15 11.58 4.57
C GLN A 125 7.72 12.51 5.70
N GLN A 126 7.62 12.01 6.93
CA GLN A 126 7.25 12.83 8.10
C GLN A 126 8.30 13.91 8.37
N HIS A 127 9.59 13.59 8.28
CA HIS A 127 10.66 14.58 8.37
C HIS A 127 10.57 15.63 7.26
N GLY A 128 10.28 15.22 6.02
CA GLY A 128 10.12 16.16 4.91
C GLY A 128 9.00 17.17 5.12
N ILE A 129 7.85 16.73 5.64
CA ILE A 129 6.72 17.60 5.99
C ILE A 129 7.13 18.59 7.09
N LEU A 130 7.74 18.09 8.17
CA LEU A 130 8.18 18.92 9.28
C LEU A 130 9.21 19.98 8.86
N ILE A 131 10.23 19.57 8.09
CA ILE A 131 11.24 20.48 7.54
C ILE A 131 10.59 21.51 6.61
N GLY A 132 9.60 21.12 5.83
CA GLY A 132 8.83 22.03 4.97
C GLY A 132 8.09 23.10 5.77
N HIS A 133 7.47 22.73 6.90
CA HIS A 133 6.82 23.69 7.80
C HIS A 133 7.84 24.63 8.46
N LEU A 134 8.98 24.09 8.92
CA LEU A 134 10.05 24.87 9.54
C LEU A 134 10.59 25.96 8.60
N LYS A 135 10.85 25.60 7.33
CA LYS A 135 11.29 26.55 6.31
C LYS A 135 10.29 27.68 6.07
N ARG A 136 8.98 27.38 6.04
CA ARG A 136 7.95 28.42 5.89
C ARG A 136 7.92 29.37 7.08
N LEU A 137 8.02 28.85 8.30
CA LEU A 137 8.09 29.69 9.50
C LEU A 137 9.35 30.57 9.50
N GLU A 138 10.49 30.03 9.07
CA GLU A 138 11.72 30.82 8.91
C GLU A 138 11.55 31.97 7.90
N GLU A 139 10.91 31.71 6.75
CA GLU A 139 10.60 32.74 5.76
C GLU A 139 9.67 33.83 6.32
N GLU A 140 8.65 33.45 7.10
CA GLU A 140 7.75 34.40 7.77
C GLU A 140 8.47 35.25 8.82
N ILE A 141 9.33 34.65 9.63
CA ILE A 141 10.14 35.37 10.61
C ILE A 141 11.05 36.39 9.93
N VAL A 142 11.67 36.03 8.79
CA VAL A 142 12.49 36.98 8.02
C VAL A 142 11.66 38.16 7.52
N LYS A 143 10.46 37.91 6.98
CA LYS A 143 9.55 38.98 6.53
C LYS A 143 9.14 39.90 7.67
N LEU A 144 8.76 39.34 8.83
CA LEU A 144 8.40 40.12 10.01
C LEU A 144 9.57 40.97 10.51
N ARG A 145 10.79 40.42 10.55
CA ARG A 145 11.98 41.17 10.94
C ARG A 145 12.25 42.34 9.99
N MET A 146 12.08 42.15 8.68
CA MET A 146 12.20 43.23 7.71
C MET A 146 11.16 44.33 7.94
N PHE A 147 9.91 43.94 8.21
CA PHE A 147 8.82 44.88 8.48
C PHE A 147 9.07 45.70 9.76
N VAL A 148 9.49 45.06 10.85
CA VAL A 148 9.86 45.74 12.10
C VAL A 148 10.99 46.74 11.88
N LYS A 149 11.99 46.41 11.06
CA LYS A 149 13.11 47.31 10.73
C LYS A 149 12.68 48.54 9.92
N GLN A 150 11.67 48.40 9.06
CA GLN A 150 11.08 49.53 8.34
C GLN A 150 10.29 50.45 9.28
N LEU A 151 9.53 49.89 10.22
CA LEU A 151 8.81 50.69 11.22
C LEU A 151 9.76 51.48 12.12
N SER A 152 10.83 50.85 12.62
CA SER A 152 11.79 51.53 13.50
C SER A 152 12.54 52.66 12.80
N SER A 153 12.91 52.49 11.53
CA SER A 153 13.51 53.57 10.72
C SER A 153 12.51 54.70 10.42
N GLY A 154 11.23 54.39 10.21
CA GLY A 154 10.17 55.40 10.04
C GLY A 154 9.89 56.22 11.31
N LEU A 155 9.98 55.62 12.50
CA LEU A 155 9.86 56.31 13.78
C LEU A 155 11.02 57.27 14.03
N ALA A 156 12.26 56.87 13.72
CA ALA A 156 13.44 57.74 13.85
C ALA A 156 13.34 59.01 12.97
N CYS A 157 12.76 58.89 11.76
CA CYS A 157 12.51 60.05 10.90
C CYS A 157 11.41 60.98 11.43
N ARG A 158 10.43 60.48 12.20
CA ARG A 158 9.36 61.31 12.77
C ARG A 158 9.80 62.10 14.00
N GLU A 159 10.67 61.54 14.84
CA GLU A 159 11.23 62.26 15.99
C GLU A 159 12.17 63.40 15.55
N ALA A 160 12.90 63.21 14.45
CA ALA A 160 13.78 64.25 13.89
C ALA A 160 13.03 65.42 13.21
N MET A 161 11.71 65.32 13.00
CA MET A 161 10.91 66.35 12.32
C MET A 161 10.10 67.22 13.31
N ILE A 162 10.14 66.91 14.61
CA ILE A 162 9.44 67.65 15.68
C ILE A 162 10.40 68.55 16.49
N LEU A 163 11.71 68.52 16.19
CA LEU A 163 12.73 69.48 16.68
C LEU A 163 13.05 70.50 15.58
#